data_AF-E5XNL0-F1
#
_entry.id   AF-E5XNL0-F1
#
_cell.length_a   1.000
_cell.length_b   1.000
_cell.length_c   1.000
_cell.angle_alpha   90.00
_cell.angle_beta   90.00
_cell.angle_gamma   90.00
#
_symmetry.space_group_name_H-M   'P 1'
#
loop_
_entity.id
_entity.type
_entity.pdbx_description
1 polymer ?
#
loop_
_entity_poly.entity_id
_entity_poly.type
_entity_poly.pdbx_seq_one_letter_code
_entity_poly.pdbx_strand_id
1 'polypeptide(L)'
;MSLLAGAAGAAPCAYAAPLPDCAGLRAPQESGACVLRAADGSGFQARWAGVPERPTTADPDGSWHVHVEVEVFGPDGALRQRVGQDGPKPPYLTPADLDGDGRDELLVAMVYGGAGGNGSAEVWHDGGSGYAEAGEVGLGARPTGWRGVFAVDSHVDAGARALDFYRFEGGEVVGAATVLRPFKDGRCEARLGDIAGLGLTASEAEERFCAEASRAT
;
A
#
# COMPACT_ATOMS: atom_id res chain seq x y z
N MET A 1 -61.36 -21.36 29.57
CA MET A 1 -60.15 -21.73 28.81
C MET A 1 -59.44 -20.43 28.43
N SER A 2 -58.39 -20.06 29.17
CA SER A 2 -57.54 -18.91 28.82
C SER A 2 -56.43 -19.38 27.89
N LEU A 3 -56.36 -18.81 26.70
CA LEU A 3 -55.23 -18.97 25.77
C LEU A 3 -54.20 -17.88 26.10
N LEU A 4 -53.06 -18.29 26.63
CA LEU A 4 -51.86 -17.44 26.75
C LEU A 4 -51.21 -17.35 25.37
N ALA A 5 -51.26 -16.17 24.76
CA ALA A 5 -50.48 -15.85 23.56
C ALA A 5 -49.02 -15.61 23.98
N GLY A 6 -48.15 -16.56 23.69
CA GLY A 6 -46.70 -16.39 23.82
C GLY A 6 -46.20 -15.49 22.70
N ALA A 7 -45.78 -14.27 23.04
CA ALA A 7 -45.00 -13.44 22.13
C ALA A 7 -43.59 -14.03 22.02
N ALA A 8 -43.29 -14.69 20.90
CA ALA A 8 -41.93 -15.02 20.52
C ALA A 8 -41.22 -13.70 20.17
N GLY A 9 -40.47 -13.14 21.12
CA GLY A 9 -39.57 -12.04 20.86
C GLY A 9 -38.50 -12.49 19.86
N ALA A 10 -38.48 -11.90 18.67
CA ALA A 10 -37.37 -12.05 17.76
C ALA A 10 -36.11 -11.54 18.47
N ALA A 11 -35.10 -12.40 18.60
CA ALA A 11 -33.79 -11.97 19.08
C ALA A 11 -33.27 -10.88 18.11
N PRO A 12 -32.76 -9.74 18.62
CA PRO A 12 -32.12 -8.77 17.76
C PRO A 12 -30.99 -9.45 17.01
N CYS A 13 -30.94 -9.27 15.68
CA CYS A 13 -29.80 -9.69 14.88
C CYS A 13 -28.54 -9.18 15.57
N ALA A 14 -27.68 -10.10 16.00
CA ALA A 14 -26.38 -9.74 16.54
C ALA A 14 -25.69 -8.87 15.47
N TYR A 15 -25.42 -7.61 15.80
CA TYR A 15 -24.56 -6.78 14.96
C TYR A 15 -23.27 -7.57 14.76
N ALA A 16 -22.89 -7.80 13.50
CA ALA A 16 -21.58 -8.34 13.21
C ALA A 16 -20.55 -7.51 13.97
N ALA A 17 -19.67 -8.16 14.71
CA ALA A 17 -18.63 -7.47 15.47
C ALA A 17 -17.86 -6.54 14.51
N PRO A 18 -17.47 -5.32 14.95
CA PRO A 18 -16.67 -4.43 14.12
C PRO A 18 -15.39 -5.17 13.70
N LEU A 19 -15.04 -5.05 12.42
CA LEU A 19 -13.82 -5.65 11.88
C LEU A 19 -12.59 -5.03 12.56
N PRO A 20 -11.51 -5.80 12.76
CA PRO A 20 -10.27 -5.29 13.31
C PRO A 20 -9.59 -4.31 12.34
N ASP A 21 -8.73 -3.45 12.86
CA ASP A 21 -7.84 -2.58 12.06
C ASP A 21 -6.71 -3.42 11.44
N CYS A 22 -6.51 -3.31 10.13
CA CYS A 22 -5.46 -4.05 9.42
C CYS A 22 -4.05 -3.67 9.91
N ALA A 23 -3.82 -2.42 10.34
CA ALA A 23 -2.50 -1.97 10.79
C ALA A 23 -2.03 -2.69 12.08
N GLY A 24 -2.97 -3.20 12.88
CA GLY A 24 -2.68 -3.93 14.12
C GLY A 24 -2.46 -5.42 13.96
N LEU A 25 -2.71 -5.98 12.76
CA LEU A 25 -2.68 -7.42 12.54
C LEU A 25 -1.29 -7.89 12.10
N ARG A 26 -0.70 -8.81 12.89
CA ARG A 26 0.53 -9.51 12.49
C ARG A 26 0.31 -10.52 11.37
N ALA A 27 -0.91 -11.03 11.24
CA ALA A 27 -1.31 -12.03 10.27
C ALA A 27 -2.76 -11.74 9.84
N PRO A 28 -2.99 -10.69 9.04
CA PRO A 28 -4.34 -10.26 8.67
C PRO A 28 -5.18 -11.38 8.02
N GLN A 29 -4.54 -12.30 7.32
CA GLN A 29 -5.16 -13.51 6.75
C GLN A 29 -5.78 -14.44 7.80
N GLU A 30 -5.25 -14.50 9.02
CA GLU A 30 -5.81 -15.34 10.09
C GLU A 30 -7.10 -14.74 10.67
N SER A 31 -7.30 -13.42 10.50
CA SER A 31 -8.52 -12.72 10.91
C SER A 31 -9.63 -12.84 9.86
N GLY A 32 -9.31 -13.25 8.63
CA GLY A 32 -10.23 -13.37 7.50
C GLY A 32 -10.65 -12.03 6.88
N ALA A 33 -10.80 -10.98 7.68
CA ALA A 33 -11.11 -9.63 7.21
C ALA A 33 -10.63 -8.53 8.18
N CYS A 34 -10.36 -7.34 7.66
CA CYS A 34 -10.03 -6.15 8.45
C CYS A 34 -10.38 -4.86 7.70
N VAL A 35 -10.31 -3.73 8.40
CA VAL A 35 -10.57 -2.40 7.84
C VAL A 35 -9.34 -1.50 7.94
N LEU A 36 -9.19 -0.63 6.96
CA LEU A 36 -8.26 0.50 6.95
C LEU A 36 -9.07 1.79 6.75
N ARG A 37 -8.53 2.89 7.26
CA ARG A 37 -9.09 4.23 7.05
C ARG A 37 -8.05 5.09 6.36
N ALA A 38 -8.46 5.73 5.28
CA ALA A 38 -7.67 6.73 4.61
C ALA A 38 -7.76 8.08 5.33
N ALA A 39 -6.79 8.97 5.07
CA ALA A 39 -6.76 10.32 5.62
C ALA A 39 -7.98 11.18 5.23
N ASP A 40 -8.52 10.99 4.01
CA ASP A 40 -9.71 11.69 3.50
C ASP A 40 -11.04 11.20 4.12
N GLY A 41 -10.98 10.20 5.01
CA GLY A 41 -12.14 9.55 5.62
C GLY A 41 -12.74 8.41 4.78
N SER A 42 -12.22 8.13 3.60
CA SER A 42 -12.49 6.90 2.85
C SER A 42 -12.05 5.68 3.65
N GLY A 43 -12.62 4.52 3.32
CA GLY A 43 -12.31 3.27 4.00
C GLY A 43 -11.97 2.16 3.02
N PHE A 44 -11.09 1.26 3.43
CA PHE A 44 -10.87 -0.01 2.74
C PHE A 44 -11.29 -1.13 3.66
N GLN A 45 -11.98 -2.12 3.13
CA GLN A 45 -12.26 -3.35 3.85
C GLN A 45 -11.68 -4.51 3.05
N ALA A 46 -10.69 -5.16 3.63
CA ALA A 46 -10.01 -6.28 3.01
C ALA A 46 -10.57 -7.60 3.54
N ARG A 47 -10.74 -8.56 2.65
CA ARG A 47 -11.13 -9.93 2.95
C ARG A 47 -10.15 -10.87 2.26
N TRP A 48 -9.60 -11.80 3.02
CA TRP A 48 -8.74 -12.85 2.49
C TRP A 48 -9.57 -14.12 2.32
N ALA A 49 -9.53 -14.67 1.11
CA ALA A 49 -10.09 -15.97 0.79
C ALA A 49 -8.96 -16.89 0.30
N GLY A 50 -9.07 -18.19 0.60
CA GLY A 50 -8.34 -19.17 -0.18
C GLY A 50 -8.84 -19.10 -1.62
N VAL A 51 -7.93 -19.14 -2.59
CA VAL A 51 -8.33 -19.24 -4.00
C VAL A 51 -9.10 -20.56 -4.17
N PRO A 52 -10.25 -20.57 -4.88
CA PRO A 52 -10.95 -21.81 -5.19
C PRO A 52 -9.96 -22.82 -5.78
N GLU A 53 -10.02 -24.08 -5.32
CA GLU A 53 -9.13 -25.20 -5.70
C GLU A 53 -7.76 -25.27 -5.03
N ARG A 54 -7.33 -24.28 -4.23
CA ARG A 54 -6.07 -24.36 -3.45
C ARG A 54 -6.29 -24.07 -1.97
N PRO A 55 -5.80 -24.91 -1.05
CA PRO A 55 -5.97 -24.69 0.38
C PRO A 55 -5.27 -23.41 0.84
N THR A 56 -5.78 -22.78 1.91
CA THR A 56 -5.12 -21.68 2.64
C THR A 56 -3.93 -22.19 3.46
N THR A 57 -3.13 -23.08 2.89
CA THR A 57 -1.92 -23.62 3.50
C THR A 57 -0.79 -23.38 2.52
N ALA A 58 0.39 -23.08 3.02
CA ALA A 58 1.56 -22.98 2.18
C ALA A 58 1.73 -24.26 1.34
N ASP A 59 1.98 -24.11 0.04
CA ASP A 59 2.51 -25.12 -0.83
C ASP A 59 3.82 -25.69 -0.25
N PRO A 60 4.25 -26.89 -0.68
CA PRO A 60 5.48 -27.52 -0.17
C PRO A 60 6.75 -26.68 -0.35
N ASP A 61 6.74 -25.71 -1.26
CA ASP A 61 7.82 -24.74 -1.49
C ASP A 61 7.73 -23.48 -0.61
N GLY A 62 6.69 -23.37 0.23
CA GLY A 62 6.44 -22.25 1.13
C GLY A 62 5.67 -21.09 0.48
N SER A 63 5.25 -21.20 -0.78
CA SER A 63 4.34 -20.25 -1.41
C SER A 63 2.90 -20.47 -0.94
N TRP A 64 2.07 -19.45 -0.98
CA TRP A 64 0.66 -19.48 -0.66
C TRP A 64 -0.13 -19.11 -1.90
N HIS A 65 -1.37 -19.54 -1.99
CA HIS A 65 -2.28 -19.04 -3.02
C HIS A 65 -3.41 -18.32 -2.30
N VAL A 66 -3.32 -17.00 -2.25
CA VAL A 66 -4.26 -16.16 -1.50
C VAL A 66 -4.92 -15.20 -2.45
N HIS A 67 -6.25 -15.15 -2.39
CA HIS A 67 -7.04 -14.09 -3.00
C HIS A 67 -7.37 -13.06 -1.92
N VAL A 68 -7.05 -11.79 -2.17
CA VAL A 68 -7.53 -10.68 -1.35
C VAL A 68 -8.54 -9.87 -2.17
N GLU A 69 -9.73 -9.68 -1.61
CA GLU A 69 -10.71 -8.73 -2.11
C GLU A 69 -10.69 -7.50 -1.21
N VAL A 70 -10.51 -6.32 -1.81
CA VAL A 70 -10.57 -5.03 -1.14
C VAL A 70 -11.79 -4.27 -1.63
N GLU A 71 -12.73 -4.02 -0.72
CA GLU A 71 -13.86 -3.13 -0.95
C GLU A 71 -13.45 -1.69 -0.59
N VAL A 72 -13.58 -0.76 -1.53
CA VAL A 72 -13.27 0.67 -1.35
C VAL A 72 -14.55 1.43 -1.06
N PHE A 73 -14.59 2.16 0.05
CA PHE A 73 -15.71 2.96 0.50
C PHE A 73 -15.35 4.44 0.48
N GLY A 74 -16.28 5.28 0.02
CA GLY A 74 -16.13 6.73 0.12
C GLY A 74 -16.32 7.23 1.57
N PRO A 75 -16.06 8.53 1.83
CA PRO A 75 -16.27 9.13 3.15
C PRO A 75 -17.72 9.08 3.66
N ASP A 76 -18.68 8.92 2.75
CA ASP A 76 -20.10 8.72 3.05
C ASP A 76 -20.46 7.26 3.39
N GLY A 77 -19.47 6.37 3.40
CA GLY A 77 -19.65 4.93 3.65
C GLY A 77 -20.24 4.16 2.46
N ALA A 78 -20.44 4.79 1.30
CA ALA A 78 -20.92 4.11 0.12
C ALA A 78 -19.79 3.29 -0.52
N LEU A 79 -20.07 2.03 -0.86
CA LEU A 79 -19.17 1.20 -1.66
C LEU A 79 -18.96 1.86 -3.02
N ARG A 80 -17.70 2.12 -3.37
CA ARG A 80 -17.29 2.72 -4.66
C ARG A 80 -16.74 1.68 -5.61
N GLN A 81 -15.99 0.73 -5.10
CA GLN A 81 -15.27 -0.23 -5.92
C GLN A 81 -14.98 -1.52 -5.16
N ARG A 82 -14.79 -2.60 -5.92
CA ARG A 82 -14.14 -3.82 -5.45
C ARG A 82 -12.90 -4.07 -6.29
N VAL A 83 -11.81 -4.35 -5.61
CA VAL A 83 -10.52 -4.69 -6.19
C VAL A 83 -10.16 -6.09 -5.72
N GLY A 84 -9.65 -6.93 -6.60
CA GLY A 84 -9.23 -8.29 -6.26
C GLY A 84 -7.80 -8.52 -6.71
N GLN A 85 -7.00 -9.17 -5.86
CA GLN A 85 -5.63 -9.55 -6.20
C GLN A 85 -5.36 -10.99 -5.77
N ASP A 86 -4.65 -11.72 -6.62
CA ASP A 86 -4.09 -13.02 -6.31
C ASP A 86 -2.60 -12.88 -6.00
N GLY A 87 -2.13 -13.53 -4.93
CA GLY A 87 -0.74 -13.39 -4.50
C GLY A 87 -0.13 -14.70 -3.98
N PRO A 88 1.21 -14.87 -4.13
CA PRO A 88 1.93 -16.01 -3.61
C PRO A 88 2.06 -15.98 -2.08
N LYS A 89 1.64 -14.91 -1.41
CA LYS A 89 1.68 -14.72 0.05
C LYS A 89 0.55 -13.79 0.47
N PRO A 90 0.04 -13.91 1.71
CA PRO A 90 -0.90 -12.93 2.22
C PRO A 90 -0.25 -11.54 2.27
N PRO A 91 -0.83 -10.54 1.59
CA PRO A 91 -0.25 -9.21 1.59
C PRO A 91 -0.61 -8.43 2.85
N TYR A 92 0.23 -7.46 3.19
CA TYR A 92 -0.09 -6.39 4.14
C TYR A 92 -0.62 -5.19 3.38
N LEU A 93 -1.64 -4.53 3.94
CA LEU A 93 -2.28 -3.39 3.30
C LEU A 93 -1.99 -2.12 4.10
N THR A 94 -1.53 -1.08 3.42
CA THR A 94 -1.22 0.22 4.04
C THR A 94 -1.74 1.34 3.15
N PRO A 95 -2.56 2.27 3.67
CA PRO A 95 -2.91 3.48 2.97
C PRO A 95 -1.81 4.54 3.14
N ALA A 96 -1.48 5.28 2.08
CA ALA A 96 -0.59 6.45 2.15
C ALA A 96 -0.85 7.42 0.98
N ASP A 97 -1.05 8.71 1.27
CA ASP A 97 -1.06 9.80 0.28
C ASP A 97 0.36 10.04 -0.26
N LEU A 98 0.72 9.35 -1.35
CA LEU A 98 2.06 9.38 -1.94
C LEU A 98 2.25 10.58 -2.86
N ASP A 99 1.19 11.05 -3.51
CA ASP A 99 1.25 12.19 -4.44
C ASP A 99 0.86 13.53 -3.79
N GLY A 100 0.37 13.52 -2.56
CA GLY A 100 0.00 14.71 -1.79
C GLY A 100 -1.28 15.38 -2.30
N ASP A 101 -2.18 14.66 -2.97
CA ASP A 101 -3.48 15.17 -3.38
C ASP A 101 -4.55 15.13 -2.28
N GLY A 102 -4.22 14.48 -1.15
CA GLY A 102 -5.07 14.35 0.02
C GLY A 102 -5.89 13.06 0.05
N ARG A 103 -5.78 12.20 -0.97
CA ARG A 103 -6.34 10.86 -1.02
C ARG A 103 -5.21 9.83 -0.92
N ASP A 104 -5.41 8.81 -0.10
CA ASP A 104 -4.38 7.79 0.09
C ASP A 104 -4.37 6.80 -1.08
N GLU A 105 -3.18 6.47 -1.58
CA GLU A 105 -2.94 5.23 -2.34
C GLU A 105 -3.11 4.01 -1.44
N LEU A 106 -3.50 2.88 -2.03
CA LEU A 106 -3.48 1.59 -1.36
C LEU A 106 -2.22 0.82 -1.74
N LEU A 107 -1.36 0.57 -0.76
CA LEU A 107 -0.17 -0.27 -0.93
C LEU A 107 -0.49 -1.71 -0.54
N VAL A 108 -0.27 -2.63 -1.46
CA VAL A 108 -0.42 -4.07 -1.24
C VAL A 108 0.97 -4.72 -1.17
N ALA A 109 1.49 -4.83 0.05
CA ALA A 109 2.85 -5.25 0.34
C ALA A 109 3.00 -6.77 0.40
N MET A 110 3.90 -7.32 -0.42
CA MET A 110 4.30 -8.72 -0.46
C MET A 110 5.71 -8.90 0.11
N VAL A 111 5.84 -9.71 1.16
CA VAL A 111 7.13 -9.96 1.84
C VAL A 111 7.68 -11.34 1.50
N TYR A 112 8.76 -11.41 0.72
CA TYR A 112 9.28 -12.69 0.20
C TYR A 112 10.18 -13.46 1.18
N GLY A 113 10.58 -12.87 2.31
CA GLY A 113 11.26 -13.55 3.43
C GLY A 113 12.80 -13.47 3.37
N GLY A 114 13.45 -13.57 4.55
CA GLY A 114 14.89 -13.45 4.75
C GLY A 114 15.27 -12.38 5.80
N ALA A 115 16.41 -12.56 6.49
CA ALA A 115 16.97 -11.56 7.43
C ALA A 115 17.50 -10.37 6.62
N GLY A 116 16.59 -9.47 6.24
CA GLY A 116 16.86 -8.37 5.31
C GLY A 116 15.58 -7.73 4.75
N GLY A 117 14.42 -8.41 4.85
CA GLY A 117 13.13 -7.80 4.52
C GLY A 117 12.93 -7.50 3.04
N ASN A 118 13.38 -8.40 2.15
CA ASN A 118 13.12 -8.26 0.72
C ASN A 118 11.62 -8.42 0.43
N GLY A 119 11.04 -7.42 -0.22
CA GLY A 119 9.66 -7.38 -0.62
C GLY A 119 9.39 -6.19 -1.51
N SER A 120 8.18 -6.15 -2.02
CA SER A 120 7.66 -5.06 -2.83
C SER A 120 6.24 -4.75 -2.43
N ALA A 121 5.76 -3.58 -2.83
CA ALA A 121 4.38 -3.19 -2.70
C ALA A 121 3.85 -2.84 -4.08
N GLU A 122 2.74 -3.48 -4.45
CA GLU A 122 1.92 -3.02 -5.55
C GLU A 122 1.20 -1.75 -5.10
N VAL A 123 1.21 -0.73 -5.96
CA VAL A 123 0.63 0.58 -5.71
C VAL A 123 -0.69 0.67 -6.44
N TRP A 124 -1.77 0.88 -5.70
CA TRP A 124 -3.08 1.16 -6.27
C TRP A 124 -3.39 2.63 -6.07
N HIS A 125 -3.58 3.35 -7.18
CA HIS A 125 -3.78 4.79 -7.21
C HIS A 125 -5.14 5.13 -7.81
N ASP A 126 -5.82 6.12 -7.24
CA ASP A 126 -7.05 6.66 -7.82
C ASP A 126 -6.76 7.94 -8.62
N GLY A 127 -6.61 7.79 -9.94
CA GLY A 127 -6.47 8.91 -10.88
C GLY A 127 -7.77 9.70 -11.14
N GLY A 128 -8.82 9.50 -10.33
CA GLY A 128 -10.12 10.16 -10.40
C GLY A 128 -11.26 9.32 -10.98
N SER A 129 -11.00 8.07 -11.36
CA SER A 129 -12.00 7.11 -11.88
C SER A 129 -12.18 5.87 -11.02
N GLY A 130 -11.49 5.79 -9.88
CA GLY A 130 -11.35 4.59 -9.06
C GLY A 130 -9.89 4.13 -9.00
N TYR A 131 -9.60 3.29 -8.01
CA TYR A 131 -8.29 2.71 -7.80
C TYR A 131 -7.94 1.75 -8.95
N ALA A 132 -6.75 1.90 -9.51
CA ALA A 132 -6.16 0.96 -10.46
C ALA A 132 -4.72 0.64 -10.03
N GLU A 133 -4.24 -0.54 -10.41
CA GLU A 133 -2.83 -0.88 -10.29
C GLU A 133 -2.01 0.14 -11.09
N ALA A 134 -1.08 0.80 -10.41
CA ALA A 134 -0.19 1.82 -10.96
C ALA A 134 1.26 1.31 -11.09
N GLY A 135 1.54 0.07 -10.69
CA GLY A 135 2.86 -0.55 -10.73
C GLY A 135 3.36 -0.98 -9.37
N GLU A 136 4.65 -1.33 -9.30
CA GLU A 136 5.27 -1.96 -8.13
C GLU A 136 6.52 -1.18 -7.69
N VAL A 137 6.68 -1.03 -6.37
CA VAL A 137 7.84 -0.38 -5.75
C VAL A 137 8.39 -1.21 -4.59
N GLY A 138 9.57 -0.85 -4.09
CA GLY A 138 10.09 -1.45 -2.85
C GLY A 138 9.20 -1.14 -1.63
N LEU A 139 9.34 -1.94 -0.57
CA LEU A 139 8.61 -1.70 0.68
C LEU A 139 8.97 -0.34 1.31
N GLY A 140 8.00 0.26 2.00
CA GLY A 140 8.22 1.50 2.75
C GLY A 140 8.12 2.77 1.91
N ALA A 141 7.33 2.72 0.82
CA ALA A 141 6.94 3.93 0.09
C ALA A 141 6.33 4.96 1.05
N ARG A 142 6.77 6.21 0.91
CA ARG A 142 6.35 7.32 1.75
C ARG A 142 6.30 8.63 0.96
N PRO A 143 5.37 9.55 1.28
CA PRO A 143 5.42 10.88 0.71
C PRO A 143 6.74 11.59 1.04
N THR A 144 7.14 12.48 0.15
CA THR A 144 8.21 13.45 0.44
C THR A 144 7.60 14.78 0.88
N GLY A 145 8.44 15.73 1.28
CA GLY A 145 8.01 17.12 1.44
C GLY A 145 7.63 17.82 0.12
N TRP A 146 7.76 17.13 -1.02
CA TRP A 146 7.46 17.63 -2.34
C TRP A 146 6.23 16.91 -2.92
N ARG A 147 5.13 17.64 -3.02
CA ARG A 147 3.88 17.15 -3.65
C ARG A 147 4.15 16.58 -5.04
N GLY A 148 3.54 15.44 -5.33
CA GLY A 148 3.67 14.68 -6.57
C GLY A 148 4.89 13.76 -6.62
N VAL A 149 5.68 13.70 -5.55
CA VAL A 149 6.87 12.85 -5.46
C VAL A 149 6.88 12.09 -4.13
N PHE A 150 7.05 10.78 -4.23
CA PHE A 150 7.25 9.89 -3.09
C PHE A 150 8.61 9.20 -3.18
N ALA A 151 9.04 8.61 -2.07
CA ALA A 151 10.33 7.96 -1.96
C ALA A 151 10.24 6.57 -1.33
N VAL A 152 11.20 5.72 -1.69
CA VAL A 152 11.35 4.36 -1.18
C VAL A 152 12.81 4.14 -0.79
N ASP A 153 13.04 3.66 0.43
CA ASP A 153 14.35 3.24 0.89
C ASP A 153 14.71 1.88 0.27
N SER A 154 15.71 1.86 -0.60
CA SER A 154 16.14 0.65 -1.31
C SER A 154 17.49 0.15 -0.79
N HIS A 155 17.64 -1.17 -0.71
CA HIS A 155 18.89 -1.81 -0.31
C HIS A 155 19.71 -2.13 -1.57
N VAL A 156 20.94 -1.59 -1.67
CA VAL A 156 21.83 -1.85 -2.80
C VAL A 156 22.78 -2.99 -2.45
N ASP A 157 23.52 -2.85 -1.35
CA ASP A 157 24.38 -3.88 -0.78
C ASP A 157 24.60 -3.64 0.73
N ALA A 158 25.43 -4.46 1.37
CA ALA A 158 25.67 -4.39 2.82
C ALA A 158 26.22 -3.05 3.32
N GLY A 159 26.83 -2.23 2.45
CA GLY A 159 27.39 -0.92 2.77
C GLY A 159 26.68 0.26 2.09
N ALA A 160 25.77 0.00 1.15
CA ALA A 160 25.10 1.02 0.35
C ALA A 160 23.57 0.86 0.35
N ARG A 161 22.90 1.98 0.58
CA ARG A 161 21.45 2.14 0.39
C ARG A 161 21.18 3.14 -0.72
N ALA A 162 19.99 3.10 -1.27
CA ALA A 162 19.48 4.13 -2.14
C ALA A 162 18.21 4.73 -1.55
N LEU A 163 17.93 5.96 -1.95
CA LEU A 163 16.58 6.51 -1.87
C LEU A 163 16.10 6.65 -3.32
N ASP A 164 15.14 5.83 -3.70
CA ASP A 164 14.51 5.89 -5.02
C ASP A 164 13.29 6.80 -4.93
N PHE A 165 13.16 7.69 -5.90
CA PHE A 165 12.08 8.67 -6.00
C PHE A 165 11.19 8.33 -7.17
N TYR A 166 9.89 8.46 -6.94
CA TYR A 166 8.85 8.11 -7.90
C TYR A 166 7.80 9.22 -7.96
N ARG A 167 7.03 9.22 -9.05
CA ARG A 167 5.85 10.06 -9.25
C ARG A 167 4.80 9.28 -10.03
N PHE A 168 3.56 9.78 -10.04
CA PHE A 168 2.54 9.28 -10.94
C PHE A 168 2.57 10.04 -12.27
N GLU A 169 2.47 9.31 -13.38
CA GLU A 169 2.25 9.86 -14.71
C GLU A 169 1.25 8.99 -15.46
N GLY A 170 0.14 9.60 -15.90
CA GLY A 170 -0.91 8.86 -16.60
C GLY A 170 -1.55 7.74 -15.77
N GLY A 171 -1.46 7.82 -14.44
CA GLY A 171 -1.92 6.78 -13.50
C GLY A 171 -0.87 5.73 -13.16
N GLU A 172 0.33 5.80 -13.74
CA GLU A 172 1.41 4.82 -13.53
C GLU A 172 2.53 5.40 -12.66
N VAL A 173 3.18 4.55 -11.88
CA VAL A 173 4.37 4.88 -11.11
C VAL A 173 5.59 4.95 -12.04
N VAL A 174 6.25 6.10 -12.06
CA VAL A 174 7.44 6.35 -12.88
C VAL A 174 8.61 6.79 -12.01
N GLY A 175 9.79 6.21 -12.26
CA GLY A 175 11.02 6.57 -11.56
C GLY A 175 11.53 7.97 -11.92
N ALA A 176 11.63 8.83 -10.92
CA ALA A 176 12.06 10.22 -11.07
C ALA A 176 13.56 10.41 -10.78
N ALA A 177 14.11 9.71 -9.78
CA ALA A 177 15.54 9.73 -9.48
C ALA A 177 15.96 8.61 -8.53
N THR A 178 17.26 8.34 -8.45
CA THR A 178 17.88 7.51 -7.41
C THR A 178 19.03 8.28 -6.76
N VAL A 179 19.08 8.33 -5.44
CA VAL A 179 20.21 8.90 -4.68
C VAL A 179 20.88 7.83 -3.83
N LEU A 180 22.15 7.55 -4.09
CA LEU A 180 22.94 6.58 -3.32
C LEU A 180 23.44 7.16 -2.00
N ARG A 181 23.45 6.32 -0.96
CA ARG A 181 23.91 6.64 0.40
C ARG A 181 24.80 5.50 0.96
N PRO A 182 25.87 5.81 1.72
CA PRO A 182 26.34 7.15 2.06
C PRO A 182 26.86 7.91 0.82
N PHE A 183 26.84 9.24 0.89
CA PHE A 183 27.31 10.09 -0.19
C PHE A 183 28.79 9.88 -0.50
N LYS A 184 29.11 9.67 -1.77
CA LYS A 184 30.49 9.51 -2.23
C LYS A 184 31.23 10.84 -2.04
N ASP A 185 32.39 10.78 -1.37
CA ASP A 185 33.21 11.96 -1.07
C ASP A 185 32.45 13.09 -0.33
N GLY A 186 31.38 12.74 0.41
CA GLY A 186 30.52 13.68 1.11
C GLY A 186 29.62 14.52 0.19
N ARG A 187 29.53 14.19 -1.10
CA ARG A 187 28.69 14.88 -2.08
C ARG A 187 27.51 14.02 -2.49
N CYS A 188 26.34 14.62 -2.46
CA CYS A 188 25.16 13.98 -3.03
C CYS A 188 25.20 14.13 -4.55
N GLU A 189 24.87 13.04 -5.24
CA GLU A 189 24.61 12.99 -6.68
C GLU A 189 23.30 12.23 -6.89
N ALA A 190 22.39 12.80 -7.67
CA ALA A 190 21.13 12.16 -8.02
C ALA A 190 21.23 11.60 -9.44
N ARG A 191 20.98 10.29 -9.61
CA ARG A 191 20.75 9.71 -10.92
C ARG A 191 19.33 10.02 -11.35
N LEU A 192 19.16 11.05 -12.16
CA LEU A 192 17.84 11.46 -12.64
C LEU A 192 17.24 10.43 -13.62
N GLY A 193 15.96 10.15 -13.45
CA GLY A 193 15.11 9.40 -14.37
C GLY A 193 14.27 10.35 -15.21
N ASP A 194 12.98 10.06 -15.34
CA ASP A 194 12.06 10.95 -16.05
C ASP A 194 11.52 12.05 -15.12
N ILE A 195 12.11 13.24 -15.28
CA ILE A 195 11.71 14.46 -14.57
C ILE A 195 10.78 15.36 -15.40
N ALA A 196 10.37 14.94 -16.60
CA ALA A 196 9.32 15.63 -17.33
C ALA A 196 8.07 15.72 -16.45
N GLY A 197 7.31 16.81 -16.52
CA GLY A 197 6.15 17.02 -15.64
C GLY A 197 6.47 17.54 -14.24
N LEU A 198 7.71 17.48 -13.75
CA LEU A 198 8.10 18.11 -12.47
C LEU A 198 8.31 19.63 -12.60
N GLY A 199 8.44 20.14 -13.83
CA GLY A 199 8.63 21.56 -14.12
C GLY A 199 9.99 22.10 -13.64
N LEU A 200 10.98 21.23 -13.47
CA LEU A 200 12.33 21.57 -13.01
C LEU A 200 13.36 21.37 -14.11
N THR A 201 14.43 22.16 -14.04
CA THR A 201 15.68 21.84 -14.71
C THR A 201 16.37 20.66 -14.00
N ALA A 202 17.30 19.98 -14.69
CA ALA A 202 18.07 18.88 -14.11
C ALA A 202 18.80 19.30 -12.82
N SER A 203 19.39 20.50 -12.78
CA SER A 203 20.10 21.01 -11.61
C SER A 203 19.17 21.25 -10.42
N GLU A 204 17.98 21.81 -10.65
CA GLU A 204 16.99 22.04 -9.59
C GLU A 204 16.42 20.70 -9.07
N ALA A 205 16.19 19.73 -9.96
CA ALA A 205 15.74 18.40 -9.58
C ALA A 205 16.79 17.70 -8.71
N GLU A 206 18.05 17.70 -9.12
CA GLU A 206 19.15 17.12 -8.34
C GLU A 206 19.28 17.76 -6.95
N GLU A 207 19.25 19.09 -6.87
CA GLU A 207 19.30 19.80 -5.58
C GLU A 207 18.16 19.36 -4.64
N ARG A 208 16.94 19.24 -5.16
CA ARG A 208 15.78 18.82 -4.36
C ARG A 208 15.87 17.36 -3.92
N PHE A 209 16.20 16.44 -4.81
CA PHE A 209 16.35 15.02 -4.45
C PHE A 209 17.46 14.82 -3.43
N CYS A 210 18.57 15.54 -3.58
CA CYS A 210 19.66 15.52 -2.62
C CYS A 210 19.28 16.12 -1.26
N ALA A 211 18.52 17.21 -1.24
CA ALA A 211 18.00 17.79 0.00
C ALA A 211 17.08 16.81 0.75
N GLU A 212 16.20 16.10 0.03
CA GLU A 212 15.31 15.10 0.63
C GLU A 212 16.10 13.87 1.13
N ALA A 213 17.05 13.36 0.34
CA ALA A 213 17.89 12.24 0.73
C ALA A 213 18.77 12.53 1.95
N SER A 214 19.17 13.79 2.14
CA SER A 214 19.95 14.25 3.30
C SER A 214 19.14 14.34 4.59
N ARG A 215 17.80 14.44 4.50
CA ARG A 215 16.90 14.44 5.67
C ARG A 215 16.52 13.04 6.12
N ALA A 216 16.64 12.07 5.23
CA ALA A 216 16.26 10.67 5.45
C ALA A 216 17.36 9.84 6.16
N THR A 217 18.38 10.48 6.73
CA THR A 217 19.51 9.85 7.46
C THR A 217 19.25 9.74 8.94
#